data_AF-A0A533RZK7-F1
#
_entry.id   AF-A0A533RZK7-F1
#
_cell.length_a   1.000
_cell.length_b   1.000
_cell.length_c   1.000
_cell.angle_alpha   90.00
_cell.angle_beta   90.00
_cell.angle_gamma   90.00
#
_symmetry.space_group_name_H-M   'P 1'
#
loop_
_entity.id
_entity.type
_entity.pdbx_description
1 polymer ?
#
loop_
_entity_poly.entity_id
_entity_poly.type
_entity_poly.pdbx_seq_one_letter_code
_entity_poly.pdbx_strand_id
1 'polypeptide(L)'
;MALDADELSVWEIAFRWADRDPDELWFRIPLLVRDNLRVLMGAILNGEIICSTLCLDKRPSGLQADPAYYIRTHIDDVYACIHGVGFKRNLLRWATLDRQDFLVWCSCRGIAPPEFWFPPGWKHAYEHPDGLLPGLVVRHNEPESDGTLVHFSYDWPEGPEPDTEEQGDGMDANESGSASLRRNQIATIACQQIAKAIWSKDPTRRIADVIRDELIQEYGGAKYFNEATVREWIKTSAPPDVRANRGRPRKK
;
A
#
# COMPACT_ATOMS: atom_id res chain seq x y z
N MET A 1 22.29 15.85 -0.68
CA MET A 1 22.56 15.36 -2.04
C MET A 1 21.50 14.30 -2.31
N ALA A 2 20.69 14.45 -3.36
CA ALA A 2 19.60 13.52 -3.63
C ALA A 2 20.16 12.16 -4.06
N LEU A 3 19.56 11.08 -3.56
CA LEU A 3 19.91 9.73 -4.00
C LEU A 3 19.25 9.45 -5.36
N ASP A 4 19.99 8.78 -6.25
CA ASP A 4 19.48 8.31 -7.53
C ASP A 4 18.91 6.88 -7.45
N ALA A 5 18.51 6.46 -6.24
CA ALA A 5 17.96 5.13 -6.00
C ALA A 5 16.43 5.15 -6.01
N ASP A 6 15.82 4.41 -6.93
CA ASP A 6 14.36 4.31 -7.06
C ASP A 6 13.71 3.48 -5.96
N GLU A 7 14.46 2.56 -5.38
CA GLU A 7 14.03 1.77 -4.22
C GLU A 7 14.98 1.99 -3.04
N LEU A 8 14.41 2.08 -1.83
CA LEU A 8 15.18 2.14 -0.59
C LEU A 8 14.57 1.21 0.45
N SER A 9 15.42 0.67 1.33
CA SER A 9 14.92 -0.12 2.45
C SER A 9 14.20 0.75 3.47
N VAL A 10 13.24 0.16 4.19
CA VAL A 10 12.53 0.81 5.31
C VAL A 10 13.53 1.31 6.36
N TRP A 11 14.63 0.56 6.57
CA TRP A 11 15.75 0.99 7.41
C TRP A 11 16.37 2.30 6.91
N GLU A 12 16.80 2.35 5.65
CA GLU A 12 17.46 3.54 5.10
C GLU A 12 16.55 4.75 5.10
N ILE A 13 15.29 4.59 4.69
CA ILE A 13 14.30 5.66 4.67
C ILE A 13 14.15 6.23 6.08
N ALA A 14 13.96 5.39 7.10
CA ALA A 14 13.72 5.87 8.46
C ALA A 14 14.92 6.62 9.05
N PHE A 15 16.16 6.19 8.77
CA PHE A 15 17.38 6.86 9.22
C PHE A 15 17.62 8.16 8.47
N ARG A 16 17.56 8.14 7.13
CA ARG A 16 17.81 9.32 6.30
C ARG A 16 16.72 10.38 6.48
N TRP A 17 15.48 9.97 6.75
CA TRP A 17 14.39 10.90 7.09
C TRP A 17 14.61 11.61 8.44
N ALA A 18 15.45 11.06 9.31
CA ALA A 18 15.86 11.71 10.56
C ALA A 18 17.23 12.39 10.46
N ASP A 19 17.77 12.59 9.25
CA ASP A 19 19.11 13.10 8.99
C ASP A 19 20.21 12.31 9.71
N ARG A 20 20.08 10.97 9.70
CA ARG A 20 21.03 10.01 10.27
C ARG A 20 21.57 9.06 9.21
N ASP A 21 22.80 8.63 9.40
CA ASP A 21 23.44 7.63 8.55
C ASP A 21 22.93 6.21 8.89
N PRO A 22 22.33 5.46 7.95
CA PRO A 22 21.87 4.09 8.17
C PRO A 22 22.97 3.05 8.37
N ASP A 23 24.23 3.34 8.03
CA ASP A 23 25.35 2.41 8.11
C ASP A 23 26.24 2.61 9.35
N GLU A 24 26.03 3.70 10.09
CA GLU A 24 26.65 3.88 11.39
C GLU A 24 26.25 2.79 12.41
N LEU A 25 27.13 2.56 13.38
CA LEU A 25 26.92 1.61 14.47
C LEU A 25 26.05 2.25 15.56
N TRP A 26 24.74 1.99 15.49
CA TRP A 26 23.77 2.49 16.47
C TRP A 26 23.56 1.51 17.62
N PHE A 27 24.15 1.79 18.79
CA PHE A 27 23.87 1.03 20.02
C PHE A 27 22.43 1.19 20.52
N ARG A 28 21.81 2.34 20.21
CA ARG A 28 20.38 2.62 20.44
C ARG A 28 19.86 3.40 19.25
N ILE A 29 18.73 2.96 18.70
CA ILE A 29 18.07 3.65 17.59
C ILE A 29 17.50 4.98 18.11
N PRO A 30 17.82 6.13 17.49
CA PRO A 30 17.27 7.43 17.87
C PRO A 30 15.75 7.45 17.85
N LEU A 31 15.14 8.26 18.73
CA LEU A 31 13.67 8.30 18.88
C LEU A 31 12.95 8.61 17.55
N LEU A 32 13.43 9.61 16.80
CA LEU A 32 12.85 9.98 15.50
C LEU A 32 12.88 8.82 14.51
N VAL A 33 14.00 8.10 14.45
CA VAL A 33 14.13 6.92 13.59
C VAL A 33 13.17 5.82 14.01
N ARG A 34 12.99 5.59 15.33
CA ARG A 34 12.02 4.61 15.84
C ARG A 34 10.59 4.99 15.44
N ASP A 35 10.23 6.26 15.52
CA ASP A 35 8.90 6.72 15.14
C ASP A 35 8.67 6.58 13.63
N ASN A 36 9.67 6.92 12.81
CA ASN A 36 9.62 6.70 11.35
C ASN A 36 9.44 5.21 11.02
N LEU A 37 10.22 4.32 11.64
CA LEU A 37 10.10 2.87 11.45
C LEU A 37 8.70 2.36 11.80
N ARG A 38 8.11 2.86 12.90
CA ARG A 38 6.76 2.48 13.34
C ARG A 38 5.70 2.91 12.32
N VAL A 39 5.82 4.14 11.82
CA VAL A 39 4.89 4.69 10.84
C VAL A 39 4.96 3.91 9.54
N LEU A 40 6.16 3.70 9.01
CA LEU A 40 6.38 2.97 7.76
C LEU A 40 5.88 1.52 7.87
N MET A 41 6.26 0.81 8.93
CA MET A 41 5.87 -0.59 9.11
C MET A 41 4.35 -0.73 9.32
N GLY A 42 3.73 0.21 10.03
CA GLY A 42 2.27 0.26 10.16
C GLY A 42 1.58 0.51 8.82
N ALA A 43 2.12 1.40 8.00
CA ALA A 43 1.59 1.70 6.68
C ALA A 43 1.70 0.49 5.73
N ILE A 44 2.82 -0.25 5.78
CA ILE A 44 2.99 -1.50 5.02
C ILE A 44 1.98 -2.54 5.49
N LEU A 45 1.86 -2.80 6.81
CA LEU A 45 0.92 -3.79 7.35
C LEU A 45 -0.54 -3.51 6.99
N ASN A 46 -0.91 -2.23 6.94
CA ASN A 46 -2.26 -1.80 6.59
C ASN A 46 -2.51 -1.77 5.07
N GLY A 47 -1.49 -1.98 4.24
CA GLY A 47 -1.58 -1.87 2.78
C GLY A 47 -1.74 -0.43 2.28
N GLU A 48 -1.27 0.54 3.05
CA GLU A 48 -1.25 1.95 2.65
C GLU A 48 -0.03 2.28 1.78
N ILE A 49 1.09 1.58 1.99
CA ILE A 49 2.29 1.64 1.16
C ILE A 49 2.56 0.24 0.63
N ILE A 50 2.90 0.16 -0.66
CA ILE A 50 3.33 -1.09 -1.29
C ILE A 50 4.80 -1.32 -0.96
N CYS A 51 5.12 -2.52 -0.48
CA CYS A 51 6.48 -2.95 -0.25
C CYS A 51 6.86 -3.98 -1.32
N SER A 52 7.92 -3.72 -2.09
CA SER A 52 8.33 -4.59 -3.20
C SER A 52 8.69 -5.99 -2.72
N THR A 53 9.23 -6.12 -1.50
CA THR A 53 9.67 -7.40 -0.95
C THR A 53 8.66 -8.08 -0.02
N LEU A 54 7.67 -7.36 0.54
CA LEU A 54 6.70 -7.90 1.48
C LEU A 54 5.27 -7.95 0.90
N CYS A 55 4.76 -9.16 0.73
CA CYS A 55 3.40 -9.40 0.30
C CYS A 55 2.43 -9.50 1.50
N LEU A 56 1.27 -8.84 1.38
CA LEU A 56 0.18 -8.89 2.37
C LEU A 56 -0.73 -10.11 2.21
N ASP A 57 -0.66 -10.78 1.06
CA ASP A 57 -1.55 -11.89 0.74
C ASP A 57 -1.35 -13.06 1.70
N LYS A 58 -2.41 -13.85 1.86
CA LYS A 58 -2.30 -15.11 2.57
C LYS A 58 -1.50 -16.06 1.71
N ARG A 59 -0.40 -16.62 2.25
CA ARG A 59 0.34 -17.70 1.59
C ARG A 59 -0.63 -18.82 1.18
N PRO A 60 -0.77 -19.12 -0.12
CA PRO A 60 -1.54 -20.25 -0.58
C PRO A 60 -0.91 -21.55 -0.08
N SER A 61 -1.74 -22.46 0.42
CA SER A 61 -1.31 -23.76 0.91
C SER A 61 -0.88 -24.64 -0.27
N GLY A 62 0.43 -24.72 -0.52
CA GLY A 62 1.02 -25.55 -1.58
C GLY A 62 2.19 -24.94 -2.35
N LEU A 63 2.53 -23.66 -2.13
CA LEU A 63 3.55 -22.97 -2.93
C LEU A 63 4.99 -23.18 -2.48
N GLN A 64 5.89 -23.20 -3.49
CA GLN A 64 7.36 -23.19 -3.37
C GLN A 64 7.94 -21.83 -2.97
N ALA A 65 7.20 -20.73 -3.17
CA ALA A 65 7.68 -19.38 -2.83
C ALA A 65 8.15 -19.30 -1.36
N ASP A 66 9.31 -18.66 -1.15
CA ASP A 66 9.94 -18.59 0.16
C ASP A 66 8.98 -17.91 1.16
N PRO A 67 8.66 -18.55 2.31
CA PRO A 67 7.85 -17.94 3.36
C PRO A 67 8.30 -16.54 3.76
N ALA A 68 9.58 -16.18 3.60
CA ALA A 68 10.10 -14.86 3.93
C ALA A 68 9.38 -13.71 3.20
N TYR A 69 8.82 -13.95 2.00
CA TYR A 69 8.08 -12.94 1.21
C TYR A 69 6.74 -12.52 1.80
N TYR A 70 6.16 -13.34 2.68
CA TYR A 70 4.85 -13.06 3.26
C TYR A 70 5.01 -12.33 4.58
N ILE A 71 4.33 -11.18 4.72
CA ILE A 71 4.34 -10.38 5.94
C ILE A 71 3.93 -11.20 7.17
N ARG A 72 3.08 -12.21 6.97
CA ARG A 72 2.57 -13.09 8.02
C ARG A 72 3.67 -13.91 8.69
N THR A 73 4.74 -14.24 7.95
CA THR A 73 5.89 -14.95 8.50
C THR A 73 6.66 -14.09 9.50
N HIS A 74 6.60 -12.77 9.34
CA HIS A 74 7.28 -11.79 10.19
C HIS A 74 6.31 -11.03 11.10
N ILE A 75 5.09 -11.53 11.29
CA ILE A 75 4.01 -10.75 11.92
C ILE A 75 4.35 -10.29 13.34
N ASP A 76 5.02 -11.14 14.12
CA ASP A 76 5.45 -10.82 15.48
C ASP A 76 6.51 -9.71 15.49
N ASP A 77 7.46 -9.76 14.54
CA ASP A 77 8.50 -8.73 14.38
C ASP A 77 7.91 -7.40 13.90
N VAL A 78 6.93 -7.46 12.99
CA VAL A 78 6.18 -6.30 12.49
C VAL A 78 5.41 -5.64 13.62
N TYR A 79 4.68 -6.41 14.44
CA TYR A 79 3.97 -5.86 15.61
C TYR A 79 4.93 -5.33 16.67
N ALA A 80 6.03 -6.04 16.95
CA ALA A 80 7.06 -5.56 17.88
C ALA A 80 7.65 -4.21 17.42
N CYS A 81 7.85 -4.04 16.11
CA CYS A 81 8.27 -2.77 15.50
C CYS A 81 7.23 -1.68 15.73
N ILE A 82 5.98 -1.90 15.32
CA ILE A 82 4.86 -0.92 15.42
C ILE A 82 4.63 -0.47 16.87
N HIS A 83 4.70 -1.40 17.83
CA HIS A 83 4.57 -1.10 19.26
C HIS A 83 5.83 -0.57 19.91
N GLY A 84 6.95 -0.50 19.18
CA GLY A 84 8.22 0.04 19.65
C GLY A 84 8.95 -0.85 20.66
N VAL A 85 8.58 -2.14 20.73
CA VAL A 85 9.17 -3.15 21.61
C VAL A 85 10.53 -3.62 21.08
N GLY A 86 10.64 -3.84 19.77
CA GLY A 86 11.86 -4.32 19.12
C GLY A 86 11.92 -3.99 17.64
N PHE A 87 13.13 -3.85 17.10
CA PHE A 87 13.37 -3.49 15.71
C PHE A 87 14.32 -4.50 15.07
N LYS A 88 13.79 -5.45 14.31
CA LYS A 88 14.59 -6.48 13.65
C LYS A 88 15.28 -5.90 12.42
N ARG A 89 16.56 -5.59 12.54
CA ARG A 89 17.37 -4.94 11.48
C ARG A 89 17.31 -5.67 10.15
N ASN A 90 17.39 -7.01 10.15
CA ASN A 90 17.37 -7.81 8.92
C ASN A 90 16.05 -7.65 8.16
N LEU A 91 14.91 -7.66 8.86
CA LEU A 91 13.59 -7.44 8.25
C LEU A 91 13.49 -6.03 7.67
N LEU A 92 13.91 -5.02 8.44
CA LEU A 92 13.82 -3.61 8.03
C LEU A 92 14.75 -3.25 6.87
N ARG A 93 15.89 -3.93 6.76
CA ARG A 93 16.81 -3.78 5.62
C ARG A 93 16.33 -4.52 4.37
N TRP A 94 15.58 -5.60 4.55
CA TRP A 94 15.06 -6.39 3.44
C TRP A 94 13.72 -5.84 2.92
N ALA A 95 12.89 -5.24 3.76
CA ALA A 95 11.68 -4.53 3.36
C ALA A 95 12.07 -3.27 2.54
N THR A 96 11.71 -3.24 1.25
CA THR A 96 12.02 -2.12 0.34
C THR A 96 10.77 -1.41 -0.13
N LEU A 97 10.85 -0.10 -0.28
CA LEU A 97 9.80 0.75 -0.78
C LEU A 97 10.26 1.43 -2.07
N ASP A 98 9.36 1.47 -3.03
CA ASP A 98 9.52 2.27 -4.24
C ASP A 98 9.30 3.76 -3.94
N ARG A 99 10.11 4.61 -4.57
CA ARG A 99 10.11 6.06 -4.41
C ARG A 99 8.72 6.64 -4.72
N GLN A 100 8.09 6.20 -5.80
CA GLN A 100 6.81 6.74 -6.24
C GLN A 100 5.68 6.33 -5.31
N ASP A 101 5.63 5.05 -4.92
CA ASP A 101 4.60 4.59 -3.97
C ASP A 101 4.73 5.29 -2.60
N PHE A 102 5.96 5.52 -2.14
CA PHE A 102 6.22 6.28 -0.92
C PHE A 102 5.77 7.75 -1.04
N LEU A 103 5.98 8.39 -2.19
CA LEU A 103 5.55 9.76 -2.44
C LEU A 103 4.02 9.90 -2.50
N VAL A 104 3.34 8.96 -3.16
CA VAL A 104 1.88 8.90 -3.20
C VAL A 104 1.33 8.79 -1.78
N TRP A 105 1.91 7.90 -0.97
CA TRP A 105 1.53 7.77 0.44
C TRP A 105 1.75 9.04 1.26
N CYS A 106 2.89 9.72 1.10
CA CYS A 106 3.16 11.00 1.76
C CYS A 106 2.09 12.04 1.39
N SER A 107 1.78 12.15 0.10
CA SER A 107 0.78 13.07 -0.45
C SER A 107 -0.62 12.78 0.12
N CYS A 108 -1.04 11.52 0.17
CA CYS A 108 -2.33 11.11 0.73
C CYS A 108 -2.47 11.45 2.22
N ARG A 109 -1.36 11.48 2.97
CA ARG A 109 -1.35 11.81 4.40
C ARG A 109 -1.03 13.28 4.70
N GLY A 110 -0.78 14.10 3.67
CA GLY A 110 -0.37 15.49 3.84
C GLY A 110 0.99 15.62 4.53
N ILE A 111 1.85 14.61 4.39
CA ILE A 111 3.21 14.60 4.93
C ILE A 111 4.14 15.15 3.85
N ALA A 112 5.01 16.09 4.23
CA ALA A 112 6.04 16.58 3.32
C ALA A 112 7.01 15.42 2.99
N PRO A 113 7.24 15.10 1.71
CA PRO A 113 8.20 14.09 1.34
C PRO A 113 9.61 14.54 1.77
N PRO A 114 10.48 13.61 2.18
CA PRO A 114 11.79 13.94 2.72
C PRO A 114 12.75 14.42 1.62
N GLU A 115 13.44 15.53 1.88
CA GLU A 115 14.33 16.19 0.90
C GLU A 115 15.49 15.31 0.42
N PHE A 116 15.93 14.33 1.22
CA PHE A 116 17.01 13.42 0.82
C PHE A 116 16.64 12.58 -0.41
N TRP A 117 15.33 12.32 -0.61
CA TRP A 117 14.81 11.53 -1.72
C TRP A 117 14.05 12.40 -2.72
N PHE A 118 13.46 13.51 -2.26
CA PHE A 118 12.67 14.45 -3.07
C PHE A 118 13.21 15.88 -2.89
N PRO A 119 14.31 16.24 -3.55
CA PRO A 119 14.93 17.55 -3.37
C PRO A 119 14.03 18.71 -3.83
N PRO A 120 14.18 19.91 -3.27
CA PRO A 120 13.44 21.09 -3.71
C PRO A 120 13.63 21.35 -5.21
N GLY A 121 12.53 21.42 -5.95
CA GLY A 121 12.56 21.59 -7.41
C GLY A 121 12.65 20.29 -8.20
N TRP A 122 12.55 19.12 -7.55
CA TRP A 122 12.28 17.86 -8.25
C TRP A 122 10.94 17.98 -8.99
N LYS A 123 11.01 18.02 -10.32
CA LYS A 123 9.83 18.16 -11.19
C LYS A 123 9.42 16.76 -11.65
N HIS A 124 8.28 16.29 -11.14
CA HIS A 124 7.58 15.08 -11.60
C HIS A 124 7.54 14.92 -13.13
N ALA A 125 7.45 16.04 -13.85
CA ALA A 125 7.31 16.08 -15.30
C ALA A 125 8.53 15.57 -16.09
N TYR A 126 9.71 15.38 -15.47
CA TYR A 126 10.90 14.94 -16.20
C TYR A 126 11.04 13.42 -16.29
N GLU A 127 10.46 12.67 -15.34
CA GLU A 127 10.44 11.20 -15.38
C GLU A 127 9.17 10.67 -16.08
N HIS A 128 8.08 11.45 -16.13
CA HIS A 128 6.87 11.11 -16.87
C HIS A 128 6.26 12.34 -17.57
N PRO A 129 6.46 12.52 -18.90
CA PRO A 129 5.86 13.62 -19.65
C PRO A 129 4.32 13.61 -19.66
N ASP A 130 3.70 12.47 -19.35
CA ASP A 130 2.26 12.27 -19.55
C ASP A 130 1.39 12.41 -18.29
N GLY A 131 1.96 12.75 -17.13
CA GLY A 131 1.17 12.96 -15.89
C GLY A 131 0.34 11.74 -15.43
N LEU A 132 0.60 10.57 -16.01
CA LEU A 132 -0.04 9.31 -15.66
C LEU A 132 0.66 8.72 -14.44
N LEU A 133 -0.09 8.59 -13.34
CA LEU A 133 0.32 7.72 -12.23
C LEU A 133 0.50 6.30 -12.80
N PRO A 134 1.68 5.66 -12.71
CA PRO A 134 1.84 4.32 -13.27
C PRO A 134 0.93 3.35 -12.51
N GLY A 135 -0.03 2.79 -13.24
CA GLY A 135 -0.91 1.73 -12.79
C GLY A 135 -0.16 0.41 -12.86
N LEU A 136 0.57 0.08 -11.80
CA LEU A 136 1.22 -1.22 -11.68
C LEU A 136 0.29 -2.19 -10.94
N VAL A 137 -0.30 -3.14 -11.65
CA VAL A 137 -0.75 -4.39 -11.03
C VAL A 137 0.52 -5.21 -10.80
N VAL A 138 1.06 -5.17 -9.59
CA VAL A 138 2.17 -6.03 -9.19
C VAL A 138 1.62 -7.44 -9.03
N ARG A 139 1.91 -8.32 -9.99
CA ARG A 139 1.64 -9.75 -9.86
C ARG A 139 2.90 -10.44 -9.40
N HIS A 140 2.78 -11.16 -8.30
CA HIS A 140 3.77 -12.16 -7.93
C HIS A 140 3.71 -13.29 -8.96
N ASN A 141 4.77 -13.43 -9.75
CA ASN A 141 4.93 -14.61 -10.60
C ASN A 141 5.76 -15.63 -9.85
N GLU A 142 5.17 -16.81 -9.70
CA GLU A 142 5.88 -17.94 -9.12
C GLU A 142 7.06 -18.33 -10.01
N PRO A 143 8.27 -18.49 -9.46
CA PRO A 143 9.40 -18.96 -10.24
C PRO A 143 9.16 -20.40 -10.69
N GLU A 144 9.50 -20.71 -11.94
CA GLU A 144 9.31 -22.05 -12.52
C GLU A 144 10.27 -23.09 -11.95
N SER A 145 11.34 -22.68 -11.25
CA SER A 145 12.32 -23.59 -10.65
C SER A 145 12.84 -23.13 -9.29
N ASP A 146 13.22 -24.10 -8.48
CA ASP A 146 13.70 -23.91 -7.10
C ASP A 146 15.04 -23.14 -7.10
N GLY A 147 15.10 -22.03 -6.37
CA GLY A 147 16.28 -21.15 -6.28
C GLY A 147 16.30 -19.96 -7.25
N THR A 148 15.26 -19.77 -8.07
CA THR A 148 15.14 -18.57 -8.92
C THR A 148 14.55 -17.41 -8.12
N LEU A 149 15.07 -16.19 -8.31
CA LEU A 149 14.50 -14.97 -7.72
C LEU A 149 13.05 -14.81 -8.20
N VAL A 150 12.14 -14.56 -7.26
CA VAL A 150 10.75 -14.18 -7.57
C VAL A 150 10.77 -12.93 -8.45
N HIS A 151 10.02 -12.99 -9.55
CA HIS A 151 9.86 -11.87 -10.45
C HIS A 151 8.47 -11.28 -10.26
N PHE A 152 8.40 -9.96 -10.15
CA PHE A 152 7.14 -9.24 -10.14
C PHE A 152 6.83 -8.81 -11.57
N SER A 153 5.73 -9.27 -12.18
CA SER A 153 5.28 -8.65 -13.43
C SER A 153 4.35 -7.48 -13.13
N TYR A 154 4.42 -6.54 -14.05
CA TYR A 154 3.63 -5.34 -14.07
C TYR A 154 2.67 -5.47 -15.23
N ASP A 155 1.43 -5.86 -14.94
CA ASP A 155 0.40 -5.91 -15.96
C ASP A 155 -0.33 -4.56 -16.00
N TRP A 156 -0.28 -3.89 -17.15
CA TRP A 156 -1.24 -2.85 -17.47
C TRP A 156 -2.60 -3.52 -17.70
N PRO A 157 -3.70 -3.04 -17.12
CA PRO A 157 -5.02 -3.54 -17.49
C PRO A 157 -5.23 -3.18 -18.96
N GLU A 158 -5.28 -4.21 -19.81
CA GLU A 158 -5.48 -4.13 -21.25
C GLU A 158 -6.47 -3.01 -21.59
N GLY A 159 -5.93 -1.92 -22.16
CA GLY A 159 -6.71 -1.16 -23.13
C GLY A 159 -7.00 -2.09 -24.32
N PRO A 160 -8.07 -1.85 -25.08
CA PRO A 160 -8.34 -2.63 -26.29
C PRO A 160 -7.05 -2.69 -27.11
N GLU A 161 -6.64 -3.89 -27.51
CA GLU A 161 -5.45 -4.07 -28.34
C GLU A 161 -5.57 -3.12 -29.55
N PRO A 162 -4.51 -2.36 -29.89
CA PRO A 162 -4.54 -1.61 -31.12
C PRO A 162 -4.56 -2.63 -32.25
N ASP A 163 -5.74 -2.81 -32.84
CA ASP A 163 -5.88 -3.46 -34.14
C ASP A 163 -4.87 -2.81 -35.07
N THR A 164 -3.90 -3.61 -35.47
CA THR A 164 -2.91 -3.22 -36.45
C THR A 164 -3.63 -3.15 -37.77
N GLU A 165 -4.00 -1.95 -38.24
CA GLU A 165 -4.09 -1.61 -39.66
C GLU A 165 -4.34 -0.10 -39.90
N GLU A 166 -3.39 0.50 -40.63
CA GLU A 166 -3.51 1.63 -41.58
C GLU A 166 -3.63 3.10 -41.11
N GLN A 167 -2.54 3.83 -41.38
CA GLN A 167 -2.43 5.20 -41.93
C GLN A 167 -3.70 6.08 -42.00
N GLY A 168 -3.68 7.22 -41.29
CA GLY A 168 -4.56 8.35 -41.54
C GLY A 168 -4.22 9.58 -40.70
N ASP A 169 -3.90 10.67 -41.40
CA ASP A 169 -3.59 12.01 -40.90
C ASP A 169 -4.81 12.72 -40.27
N GLY A 170 -4.59 13.58 -39.26
CA GLY A 170 -5.49 14.69 -38.93
C GLY A 170 -6.19 14.75 -37.55
N MET A 171 -5.80 15.79 -36.81
CA MET A 171 -6.62 16.70 -35.98
C MET A 171 -7.08 16.35 -34.54
N ASP A 172 -6.91 17.40 -33.71
CA ASP A 172 -7.25 17.61 -32.31
C ASP A 172 -8.65 17.14 -31.87
N ALA A 173 -8.75 16.58 -30.65
CA ALA A 173 -9.73 17.01 -29.64
C ALA A 173 -9.51 16.31 -28.28
N ASN A 174 -9.12 17.14 -27.32
CA ASN A 174 -9.38 17.08 -25.88
C ASN A 174 -10.65 16.27 -25.48
N GLU A 175 -10.52 15.24 -24.64
CA GLU A 175 -11.49 14.93 -23.58
C GLU A 175 -10.99 13.85 -22.59
N SER A 176 -10.81 14.27 -21.33
CA SER A 176 -11.01 13.46 -20.12
C SER A 176 -10.20 12.17 -19.97
N GLY A 177 -8.92 12.32 -19.66
CA GLY A 177 -8.10 11.25 -19.07
C GLY A 177 -8.65 10.82 -17.70
N SER A 178 -9.58 9.87 -17.68
CA SER A 178 -10.05 9.25 -16.45
C SER A 178 -8.95 8.35 -15.91
N ALA A 179 -8.27 8.80 -14.86
CA ALA A 179 -7.29 8.01 -14.12
C ALA A 179 -7.91 6.67 -13.70
N SER A 180 -7.49 5.58 -14.34
CA SER A 180 -7.98 4.23 -14.01
C SER A 180 -7.41 3.80 -12.67
N LEU A 181 -8.29 3.52 -11.71
CA LEU A 181 -7.95 3.22 -10.32
C LEU A 181 -7.28 1.83 -10.19
N ARG A 182 -6.31 1.63 -9.28
CA ARG A 182 -5.65 0.32 -9.05
C ARG A 182 -6.60 -0.69 -8.38
N ARG A 183 -6.47 -2.02 -8.56
CA ARG A 183 -7.41 -3.01 -7.98
C ARG A 183 -7.65 -2.90 -6.47
N ASN A 184 -6.63 -2.62 -5.64
CA ASN A 184 -6.83 -2.39 -4.20
C ASN A 184 -7.59 -1.10 -3.91
N GLN A 185 -7.36 -0.06 -4.71
CA GLN A 185 -8.12 1.20 -4.65
C GLN A 185 -9.53 1.02 -5.19
N ILE A 186 -9.72 0.26 -6.28
CA ILE A 186 -11.02 -0.15 -6.81
C ILE A 186 -11.77 -0.95 -5.76
N ALA A 187 -11.14 -1.94 -5.13
CA ALA A 187 -11.75 -2.75 -4.07
C ALA A 187 -12.09 -1.89 -2.86
N THR A 188 -11.20 -0.97 -2.45
CA THR A 188 -11.47 -0.01 -1.38
C THR A 188 -12.66 0.89 -1.72
N ILE A 189 -12.67 1.47 -2.91
CA ILE A 189 -13.73 2.37 -3.39
C ILE A 189 -15.05 1.61 -3.57
N ALA A 190 -15.02 0.40 -4.13
CA ALA A 190 -16.17 -0.48 -4.29
C ALA A 190 -16.73 -0.87 -2.93
N CYS A 191 -15.89 -1.33 -2.00
CA CYS A 191 -16.29 -1.60 -0.60
C CYS A 191 -16.92 -0.36 0.05
N GLN A 192 -16.34 0.82 -0.15
CA GLN A 192 -16.88 2.07 0.40
C GLN A 192 -18.21 2.47 -0.22
N GLN A 193 -18.37 2.34 -1.54
CA GLN A 193 -19.62 2.65 -2.25
C GLN A 193 -20.73 1.68 -1.87
N ILE A 194 -20.42 0.37 -1.83
CA ILE A 194 -21.37 -0.66 -1.40
C ILE A 194 -21.75 -0.44 0.07
N ALA A 195 -20.78 -0.16 0.94
CA ALA A 195 -21.06 0.14 2.35
C ALA A 195 -21.98 1.39 2.51
N LYS A 196 -21.75 2.45 1.72
CA LYS A 196 -22.64 3.62 1.70
C LYS A 196 -24.06 3.25 1.24
N ALA A 197 -24.19 2.40 0.22
CA ALA A 197 -25.49 1.93 -0.27
C ALA A 197 -26.20 1.02 0.73
N ILE A 198 -25.45 0.23 1.52
CA ILE A 198 -26.01 -0.57 2.61
C ILE A 198 -26.52 0.34 3.73
N TRP A 199 -25.73 1.34 4.14
CA TRP A 199 -26.14 2.27 5.21
C TRP A 199 -27.23 3.24 4.81
N SER A 200 -27.39 3.57 3.53
CA SER A 200 -28.53 4.38 3.08
C SER A 200 -29.85 3.63 3.19
N LYS A 201 -29.83 2.29 3.03
CA LYS A 201 -31.00 1.42 3.24
C LYS A 201 -31.22 1.11 4.72
N ASP A 202 -30.15 0.74 5.42
CA ASP A 202 -30.17 0.36 6.83
C ASP A 202 -29.14 1.16 7.66
N PRO A 203 -29.50 2.38 8.11
CA PRO A 203 -28.58 3.25 8.85
C PRO A 203 -28.09 2.69 10.18
N THR A 204 -28.82 1.73 10.76
CA THR A 204 -28.51 1.12 12.08
C THR A 204 -27.54 -0.06 11.98
N ARG A 205 -27.13 -0.47 10.78
CA ARG A 205 -26.31 -1.67 10.57
C ARG A 205 -24.86 -1.44 11.02
N ARG A 206 -24.30 -2.38 11.80
CA ARG A 206 -22.96 -2.24 12.36
C ARG A 206 -21.89 -2.56 11.32
N ILE A 207 -20.70 -1.96 11.46
CA ILE A 207 -19.54 -2.21 10.57
C ILE A 207 -19.22 -3.70 10.47
N ALA A 208 -19.30 -4.46 11.57
CA ALA A 208 -19.02 -5.91 11.56
C ALA A 208 -20.00 -6.70 10.69
N ASP A 209 -21.27 -6.29 10.67
CA ASP A 209 -22.31 -6.94 9.87
C ASP A 209 -22.18 -6.55 8.39
N VAL A 210 -21.76 -5.31 8.12
CA VAL A 210 -21.50 -4.79 6.78
C VAL A 210 -20.29 -5.49 6.14
N ILE A 211 -19.21 -5.74 6.89
CA ILE A 211 -18.03 -6.47 6.37
C ILE A 211 -18.40 -7.89 5.93
N ARG A 212 -19.31 -8.56 6.63
CA ARG A 212 -19.74 -9.93 6.33
C ARG A 212 -20.83 -10.02 5.25
N ASP A 213 -21.31 -8.87 4.77
CA ASP A 213 -22.35 -8.82 3.75
C ASP A 213 -21.80 -9.38 2.43
N GLU A 214 -22.61 -10.22 1.78
CA GLU A 214 -22.26 -10.90 0.52
C GLU A 214 -21.89 -9.89 -0.57
N LEU A 215 -22.54 -8.72 -0.57
CA LEU A 215 -22.24 -7.65 -1.53
C LEU A 215 -20.80 -7.12 -1.36
N ILE A 216 -20.33 -6.99 -0.13
CA ILE A 216 -18.96 -6.53 0.14
C ILE A 216 -17.95 -7.63 -0.13
N GLN A 217 -18.26 -8.87 0.22
CA GLN A 217 -17.38 -10.02 0.03
C GLN A 217 -17.14 -10.33 -1.45
N GLU A 218 -18.20 -10.39 -2.25
CA GLU A 218 -18.10 -10.79 -3.67
C GLU A 218 -17.87 -9.60 -4.59
N TYR A 219 -18.69 -8.56 -4.50
CA TYR A 219 -18.64 -7.42 -5.43
C TYR A 219 -17.67 -6.33 -4.98
N GLY A 220 -17.45 -6.18 -3.68
CA GLY A 220 -16.43 -5.28 -3.13
C GLY A 220 -15.00 -5.86 -3.20
N GLY A 221 -14.86 -7.15 -3.49
CA GLY A 221 -13.58 -7.85 -3.48
C GLY A 221 -13.01 -8.13 -2.09
N ALA A 222 -13.80 -7.93 -1.02
CA ALA A 222 -13.32 -8.09 0.36
C ALA A 222 -12.91 -9.52 0.70
N LYS A 223 -13.36 -10.54 -0.05
CA LYS A 223 -13.00 -11.95 0.12
C LYS A 223 -11.49 -12.21 0.07
N TYR A 224 -10.75 -11.38 -0.66
CA TYR A 224 -9.30 -11.51 -0.82
C TYR A 224 -8.50 -10.80 0.27
N PHE A 225 -9.16 -10.03 1.14
CA PHE A 225 -8.52 -9.21 2.16
C PHE A 225 -8.90 -9.64 3.57
N ASN A 226 -8.06 -9.29 4.56
CA ASN A 226 -8.37 -9.57 5.96
C ASN A 226 -9.53 -8.69 6.45
N GLU A 227 -10.35 -9.23 7.36
CA GLU A 227 -11.47 -8.49 7.98
C GLU A 227 -11.01 -7.16 8.62
N ALA A 228 -9.80 -7.13 9.20
CA ALA A 228 -9.23 -5.93 9.80
C ALA A 228 -8.92 -4.83 8.78
N THR A 229 -8.39 -5.19 7.61
CA THR A 229 -8.07 -4.25 6.51
C THR A 229 -9.36 -3.67 5.92
N VAL A 230 -10.31 -4.55 5.60
CA VAL A 230 -11.63 -4.17 5.08
C VAL A 230 -12.39 -3.31 6.08
N ARG A 231 -12.23 -3.58 7.39
CA ARG A 231 -12.80 -2.75 8.45
C ARG A 231 -12.27 -1.32 8.42
N GLU A 232 -10.96 -1.11 8.26
CA GLU A 232 -10.40 0.24 8.18
C GLU A 232 -10.88 0.96 6.90
N TRP A 233 -10.99 0.27 5.76
CA TRP A 233 -11.54 0.85 4.53
C TRP A 233 -12.98 1.34 4.68
N ILE A 234 -13.84 0.51 5.29
CA ILE A 234 -15.28 0.79 5.49
C ILE A 234 -15.50 1.83 6.59
N LYS A 235 -14.65 1.86 7.61
CA LYS A 235 -14.72 2.85 8.71
C LYS A 235 -14.58 4.29 8.22
N THR A 236 -13.86 4.51 7.12
CA THR A 236 -13.76 5.83 6.46
C THR A 236 -15.09 6.31 5.90
N SER A 237 -15.96 5.41 5.43
CA SER A 237 -17.28 5.73 4.88
C SER A 237 -18.44 5.57 5.87
N ALA A 238 -18.16 5.17 7.12
CA ALA A 238 -19.17 4.92 8.14
C ALA A 238 -19.87 6.21 8.64
N PRO A 239 -21.20 6.19 8.81
CA PRO A 239 -21.94 7.28 9.44
C PRO A 239 -21.41 7.59 10.85
N PRO A 240 -21.47 8.86 11.30
CA PRO A 240 -20.97 9.27 12.61
C PRO A 240 -21.60 8.47 13.77
N ASP A 241 -22.88 8.10 13.67
CA ASP A 241 -23.60 7.32 14.68
C ASP A 241 -23.09 5.88 14.82
N VAL A 242 -22.62 5.30 13.72
CA VAL A 242 -22.03 3.95 13.68
C VAL A 242 -20.56 4.00 14.10
N ARG A 243 -19.86 5.09 13.74
CA ARG A 243 -18.44 5.33 14.06
C ARG A 243 -18.22 5.68 15.54
N ALA A 244 -19.19 6.32 16.20
CA ALA A 244 -19.12 6.76 17.59
C ALA A 244 -19.33 5.65 18.64
N ASN A 245 -19.80 4.46 18.24
CA ASN A 245 -20.10 3.37 19.17
C ASN A 245 -18.87 2.56 19.60
N ARG A 246 -17.92 3.23 20.27
CA ARG A 246 -16.87 2.57 21.10
C ARG A 246 -16.52 3.40 22.33
N GLY A 247 -17.44 3.44 23.28
CA GLY A 247 -17.09 3.54 24.70
C GLY A 247 -17.15 2.16 25.33
N ARG A 248 -16.06 1.72 25.98
CA ARG A 248 -16.01 0.54 26.87
C ARG A 248 -17.22 0.60 27.82
N PRO A 249 -17.97 -0.50 28.04
CA PRO A 249 -19.09 -0.47 28.97
C PRO A 249 -18.60 -0.02 30.34
N ARG A 250 -19.24 1.00 30.92
CA ARG A 250 -19.00 1.39 32.32
C ARG A 250 -19.35 0.18 33.18
N LYS A 251 -18.37 -0.31 33.96
CA LYS A 251 -18.63 -1.29 35.01
C LYS A 251 -19.71 -0.70 35.93
N LYS A 252 -20.84 -1.39 36.06
CA LYS A 252 -21.67 -1.29 37.26
C LYS A 252 -20.97 -2.03 38.40
#